data_AF-A0A9P6HQC1-F1
#
_entry.id   AF-A0A9P6HQC1-F1
#
_cell.length_a   1.000
_cell.length_b   1.000
_cell.length_c   1.000
_cell.angle_alpha   90.00
_cell.angle_beta   90.00
_cell.angle_gamma   90.00
#
_symmetry.space_group_name_H-M   'P 1'
#
loop_
_entity.id
_entity.type
_entity.pdbx_description
1 polymer ?
#
loop_
_entity_poly.entity_id
_entity_poly.type
_entity_poly.pdbx_seq_one_letter_code
_entity_poly.pdbx_strand_id
1 'polypeptide(L)' 'MLFAAFFVFVYYTTWAMILPLIGSSSPVHDYFPAREWAIRLPAFLLVVGLTAIGLFVGSTIVKENRKKAQKARLRTA' A
#
# COMPACT_ATOMS: atom_id res chain seq x y z
N MET A 1 21.16 0.22 -3.64
CA MET A 1 19.69 0.18 -3.48
C MET A 1 18.96 -0.34 -4.72
N LEU A 2 19.31 0.10 -5.94
CA LEU A 2 18.71 -0.43 -7.18
C LEU A 2 18.88 -1.95 -7.37
N PHE A 3 20.04 -2.50 -7.01
CA PHE A 3 20.29 -3.93 -7.12
C PHE A 3 19.37 -4.77 -6.21
N ALA A 4 19.13 -4.30 -4.99
CA ALA A 4 18.19 -4.93 -4.06
C ALA A 4 16.74 -4.84 -4.59
N ALA A 5 16.35 -3.67 -5.10
CA ALA A 5 15.03 -3.49 -5.71
C ALA A 5 14.83 -4.42 -6.91
N PHE A 6 15.86 -4.59 -7.75
CA PHE A 6 15.83 -5.52 -8.88
C PHE A 6 15.60 -6.97 -8.41
N PHE A 7 16.36 -7.46 -7.43
CA PHE A 7 16.18 -8.82 -6.92
C PHE A 7 14.79 -9.05 -6.31
N VAL A 8 14.32 -8.10 -5.50
CA VAL A 8 12.98 -8.18 -4.89
C VAL A 8 11.90 -8.19 -5.97
N PHE A 9 12.03 -7.32 -6.99
CA PHE A 9 11.10 -7.27 -8.11
C PHE A 9 11.07 -8.59 -8.89
N VAL A 10 12.23 -9.14 -9.25
CA VAL A 10 12.31 -10.41 -9.98
C VAL A 10 11.72 -11.54 -9.14
N TYR A 11 12.13 -11.69 -7.88
CA TYR A 11 11.60 -12.73 -6.99
C TYR A 11 10.07 -12.66 -6.86
N TYR A 12 9.54 -11.46 -6.59
CA TYR A 12 8.10 -11.25 -6.45
C TYR A 12 7.33 -11.52 -7.75
N THR A 13 7.87 -11.08 -8.88
CA THR A 13 7.26 -11.26 -10.20
C THR A 13 7.22 -12.73 -10.59
N THR A 14 8.33 -13.45 -10.38
CA THR A 14 8.43 -14.90 -10.55
C THR A 14 7.43 -15.63 -9.65
N TRP A 15 7.38 -15.27 -8.36
CA TRP A 15 6.43 -15.83 -7.40
C TRP A 15 4.97 -15.65 -7.86
N ALA A 16 4.59 -14.44 -8.24
CA ALA A 16 3.22 -14.11 -8.63
C ALA A 16 2.80 -14.76 -9.97
N MET A 17 3.73 -14.96 -10.91
CA MET A 17 3.43 -15.54 -12.22
C MET A 17 3.56 -17.07 -12.28
N ILE A 18 4.55 -17.66 -11.61
CA ILE A 18 4.86 -19.09 -11.74
C ILE A 18 4.00 -19.94 -10.81
N LEU A 19 3.84 -19.52 -9.55
CA LEU A 19 3.10 -20.30 -8.55
C LEU A 19 1.64 -20.61 -8.95
N PRO A 20 0.95 -19.76 -9.73
CA PRO A 20 -0.38 -20.09 -10.23
C PRO A 20 -0.47 -21.19 -11.27
N LEU A 21 0.61 -21.40 -12.02
CA LEU A 21 0.64 -22.29 -13.18
C LEU A 21 1.05 -23.72 -12.81
N ILE A 22 1.62 -23.89 -11.61
CA ILE A 22 2.14 -25.17 -11.12
C ILE A 22 1.15 -25.80 -10.15
N GLY A 23 0.89 -27.10 -10.31
CA GLY A 23 0.03 -27.89 -9.42
C GLY A 23 0.52 -27.89 -7.97
N SER A 24 -0.41 -27.96 -7.02
CA SER A 24 -0.18 -27.83 -5.57
C SER A 24 0.72 -28.91 -4.95
N SER A 25 0.98 -30.01 -5.66
CA SER A 25 1.82 -31.13 -5.22
C SER A 25 3.29 -30.98 -5.64
N SER A 26 3.65 -29.90 -6.32
CA SER A 26 5.03 -29.66 -6.75
C SER A 26 5.91 -29.14 -5.59
N PRO A 27 7.16 -29.62 -5.44
CA PRO A 27 8.13 -29.09 -4.47
C PRO A 27 8.44 -27.60 -4.65
N VAL A 28 8.08 -27.02 -5.81
CA VAL A 28 8.29 -25.60 -6.10
C VAL A 28 7.57 -24.70 -5.09
N HIS A 29 6.46 -25.15 -4.50
CA HIS A 29 5.71 -24.39 -3.50
C HIS A 29 6.50 -24.13 -2.21
N ASP A 30 7.54 -24.92 -1.90
CA ASP A 30 8.37 -24.74 -0.69
C ASP A 30 9.36 -23.57 -0.81
N TYR A 31 9.66 -23.13 -2.04
CA TYR A 31 10.59 -22.02 -2.31
C TYR A 31 9.92 -20.64 -2.30
N PHE A 32 8.58 -20.61 -2.24
CA PHE A 32 7.79 -19.40 -2.34
C PHE A 32 6.81 -19.28 -1.17
N PRO A 33 6.46 -18.05 -0.74
CA PRO A 33 5.39 -17.89 0.23
C PRO A 33 4.04 -18.36 -0.35
N ALA A 34 3.09 -18.64 0.54
CA ALA A 34 1.78 -19.12 0.12
C ALA A 34 1.09 -18.15 -0.86
N ARG A 35 0.44 -18.71 -1.88
CA ARG A 35 -0.14 -18.00 -3.04
C ARG A 35 -0.98 -16.78 -2.67
N GLU A 36 -1.76 -16.87 -1.60
CA GLU A 36 -2.64 -15.79 -1.16
C GLU A 36 -1.89 -14.49 -0.85
N TRP A 37 -0.62 -14.59 -0.43
CA TRP A 37 0.20 -13.43 -0.11
C TRP A 37 0.64 -12.66 -1.36
N ALA A 38 0.72 -13.30 -2.52
CA ALA A 38 1.01 -12.63 -3.80
C ALA A 38 -0.11 -11.64 -4.20
N ILE A 39 -1.31 -11.79 -3.64
CA ILE A 39 -2.46 -10.90 -3.90
C ILE A 39 -2.70 -9.97 -2.70
N ARG A 40 -2.58 -10.50 -1.47
CA ARG A 40 -2.82 -9.72 -0.24
C ARG A 40 -1.81 -8.59 -0.07
N LEU A 41 -0.55 -8.79 -0.46
CA LEU A 41 0.50 -7.79 -0.22
C LEU A 41 0.28 -6.50 -1.06
N PRO A 42 0.02 -6.56 -2.39
CA PRO A 42 -0.35 -5.38 -3.16
C PRO A 42 -1.67 -4.75 -2.70
N ALA A 43 -2.68 -5.56 -2.38
CA ALA A 43 -3.96 -5.07 -1.90
C ALA A 43 -3.81 -4.29 -0.57
N PHE A 44 -3.01 -4.83 0.36
CA PHE A 44 -2.72 -4.17 1.63
C PHE A 44 -1.98 -2.85 1.42
N LEU A 45 -0.96 -2.83 0.57
CA LEU A 45 -0.23 -1.59 0.22
C LEU A 45 -1.17 -0.53 -0.37
N LEU A 46 -2.11 -0.94 -1.23
CA LEU A 46 -3.09 -0.05 -1.83
C LEU A 46 -4.01 0.54 -0.75
N VAL A 47 -4.58 -0.29 0.14
CA VAL A 47 -5.45 0.17 1.23
C VAL A 47 -4.71 1.11 2.17
N VAL A 48 -3.48 0.76 2.58
CA VAL A 48 -2.66 1.60 3.45
C VAL A 48 -2.34 2.93 2.77
N GLY A 49 -1.94 2.89 1.50
CA GLY A 49 -1.64 4.09 0.71
C GLY A 49 -2.85 5.01 0.58
N LEU A 50 -4.02 4.48 0.21
CA LEU A 50 -5.26 5.24 0.13
C LEU A 50 -5.67 5.82 1.49
N THR A 51 -5.54 5.04 2.55
CA THR A 51 -5.83 5.49 3.92
C THR A 51 -4.92 6.66 4.30
N ALA A 52 -3.62 6.55 4.04
CA ALA A 52 -2.66 7.62 4.32
C ALA A 52 -2.98 8.90 3.54
N ILE A 53 -3.33 8.79 2.25
CA ILE A 53 -3.75 9.93 1.42
C ILE A 53 -5.03 10.55 1.99
N GLY A 54 -6.04 9.74 2.32
CA GLY A 54 -7.31 10.20 2.87
C GLY A 54 -7.13 10.93 4.20
N LEU A 55 -6.30 10.39 5.11
CA LEU A 55 -5.97 11.04 6.38
C LEU A 55 -5.24 12.37 6.17
N PHE A 56 -4.28 12.42 5.24
CA PHE A 56 -3.56 13.64 4.93
C PHE A 56 -4.52 14.73 4.42
N VAL A 57 -5.34 14.43 3.42
CA VAL A 57 -6.33 15.37 2.87
C VAL A 57 -7.36 15.78 3.91
N GLY A 58 -7.89 14.83 4.69
CA GLY A 58 -8.82 15.16 5.79
C GLY A 58 -8.19 16.11 6.81
N SER A 59 -6.92 15.87 7.18
CA SER A 59 -6.21 16.71 8.15
C SER A 59 -6.01 18.15 7.66
N THR A 60 -5.72 18.35 6.36
CA THR A 60 -5.53 19.68 5.79
C THR A 60 -6.85 20.44 5.73
N ILE A 61 -7.94 19.80 5.32
CA ILE A 61 -9.29 20.40 5.30
C ILE A 61 -9.69 20.85 6.71
N VAL A 62 -9.53 19.99 7.73
CA VAL A 62 -9.86 20.33 9.12
C VAL A 62 -9.02 21.52 9.59
N LYS A 63 -7.71 21.53 9.29
CA LYS A 63 -6.81 22.62 9.65
C LYS A 63 -7.19 23.95 8.98
N GLU A 64 -7.56 23.93 7.71
CA GLU A 64 -8.00 25.11 6.98
C GLU A 64 -9.33 25.65 7.50
N ASN A 65 -10.30 24.78 7.76
CA ASN A 65 -11.60 25.19 8.32
C ASN A 65 -11.45 25.82 9.70
N ARG A 66 -10.60 25.25 10.58
CA ARG A 66 -10.27 25.84 11.88
C ARG A 66 -9.66 27.24 11.74
N LYS A 67 -8.71 27.41 10.81
CA LYS A 67 -8.11 28.72 10.52
C LYS A 67 -9.15 29.74 10.02
N LYS A 68 -10.05 29.32 9.12
CA LYS A 68 -11.15 30.18 8.61
C LYS A 68 -12.10 30.60 9.73
N ALA A 69 -12.52 29.65 10.57
CA ALA A 69 -13.39 29.92 11.72
C ALA A 69 -12.74 30.87 12.74
N GLN A 70 -11.46 30.69 13.04
CA GLN A 70 -10.72 31.59 13.93
C GLN A 70 -10.62 33.01 13.35
N LYS A 71 -10.30 33.15 12.06
CA LYS A 71 -10.29 34.46 11.40
C LYS A 71 -11.66 35.15 11.41
N ALA A 72 -12.75 34.39 11.27
CA ALA A 72 -14.10 34.94 11.35
C ALA A 72 -14.40 35.47 12.76
N ARG A 73 -14.07 34.70 13.82
CA ARG A 73 -14.26 35.12 15.22
C ARG A 73 -13.50 36.40 15.56
N LEU A 74 -12.26 36.54 15.07
CA LEU A 74 -11.44 37.73 15.28
C LEU A 74 -11.95 38.98 14.54
N ARG A 75 -12.80 38.83 13.51
CA ARG A 75 -13.41 39.96 12.80
C ARG A 75 -14.70 40.45 13.43
N THR A 76 -15.36 39.60 14.22
CA THR A 76 -16.64 39.88 14.89
C THR A 76 -16.49 40.31 16.35
N ALA A 77 -15.27 40.22 16.91
CA ALA A 77 -14.91 40.71 18.23
C ALA A 77 -14.20 42.06 18.11
#